data_AF-A0A7I8CTY0-F1
#
_entry.id   AF-A0A7I8CTY0-F1
#
_cell.length_a   1.000
_cell.length_b   1.000
_cell.length_c   1.000
_cell.angle_alpha   90.00
_cell.angle_beta   90.00
_cell.angle_gamma   90.00
#
_symmetry.space_group_name_H-M   'P 1'
#
loop_
_entity.id
_entity.type
_entity.pdbx_description
1 polymer ?
#
loop_
_entity_poly.entity_id
_entity_poly.type
_entity_poly.pdbx_seq_one_letter_code
_entity_poly.pdbx_strand_id
1 'polypeptide(L)' 'MDALYKARYLISLHDGMTVRCDGEEWALDFGQELKMIDATLKMAGIDTRRSGPAAGGVHRRTSANGK' A
#
# COMPACT_ATOMS: atom_id res chain seq x y z
N MET A 1 6.09 -15.98 -1.48
CA MET A 1 5.12 -14.86 -1.39
C MET A 1 5.78 -13.59 -0.86
N ASP A 2 6.56 -13.66 0.22
CA ASP A 2 7.20 -12.49 0.85
C ASP A 2 8.10 -11.65 -0.06
N ALA A 3 8.82 -12.28 -1.00
CA ALA A 3 9.71 -11.57 -1.90
C ALA A 3 8.98 -10.57 -2.80
N LEU A 4 7.79 -10.94 -3.32
CA LEU A 4 7.02 -10.08 -4.22
C LEU A 4 6.36 -8.93 -3.46
N TYR A 5 5.94 -9.16 -2.21
CA TYR A 5 5.48 -8.10 -1.31
C TYR A 5 6.58 -7.11 -0.95
N LYS A 6 7.78 -7.62 -0.61
CA LYS A 6 8.94 -6.77 -0.32
C LYS A 6 9.36 -5.96 -1.55
N ALA A 7 9.36 -6.58 -2.73
CA ALA A 7 9.64 -5.89 -3.98
C ALA A 7 8.62 -4.76 -4.24
N ARG A 8 7.31 -5.06 -4.15
CA ARG A 8 6.25 -4.06 -4.29
C ARG A 8 6.45 -2.88 -3.34
N TYR A 9 6.70 -3.17 -2.06
CA TYR A 9 6.85 -2.17 -1.03
C TYR A 9 8.08 -1.28 -1.29
N LEU A 10 9.24 -1.86 -1.56
CA LEU A 10 10.46 -1.10 -1.82
C LEU A 10 10.32 -0.22 -3.06
N ILE A 11 9.77 -0.75 -4.16
CA ILE A 11 9.55 0.03 -5.38
C ILE A 11 8.60 1.20 -5.11
N SER A 12 7.53 0.98 -4.34
CA SER A 12 6.58 2.06 -4.00
C SER A 12 7.16 3.17 -3.14
N LEU A 13 8.24 2.91 -2.39
CA LEU A 13 8.94 3.96 -1.63
C LEU A 13 9.78 4.86 -2.52
N HIS A 14 10.25 4.33 -3.65
CA HIS A 14 11.12 5.05 -4.58
C HIS A 14 10.34 5.69 -5.73
N ASP A 15 9.13 5.20 -6.02
CA ASP A 15 8.23 5.80 -7.00
C ASP A 15 7.89 7.25 -6.64
N GLY A 16 8.05 8.16 -7.59
CA GLY A 16 7.88 9.60 -7.40
C GLY A 16 9.04 10.31 -6.70
N MET A 17 10.09 9.60 -6.26
CA MET A 17 11.29 10.26 -5.75
C MET A 17 12.02 10.98 -6.87
N THR A 18 12.35 12.25 -6.62
CA THR A 18 13.14 13.04 -7.56
C THR A 18 14.63 12.79 -7.37
N VAL A 19 15.30 12.39 -8.44
CA VAL A 19 16.73 12.12 -8.48
C VAL A 19 17.41 13.20 -9.30
N ARG A 20 18.61 13.61 -8.86
CA ARG A 20 19.42 14.61 -9.55
C ARG A 20 20.79 14.04 -9.89
N CYS A 21 21.17 14.07 -11.16
CA CYS A 21 22.49 13.68 -11.65
C CYS A 21 22.92 14.64 -12.75
N ASP A 22 24.19 15.06 -12.75
CA ASP A 22 24.79 15.89 -13.80
C ASP A 22 24.00 17.17 -14.14
N GLY A 23 23.34 17.77 -13.14
CA GLY A 23 22.54 18.99 -13.29
C GLY A 23 21.12 18.75 -13.81
N GLU A 24 20.77 17.52 -14.17
CA GLU A 24 19.42 17.13 -14.53
C GLU A 24 18.69 16.54 -13.33
N GLU A 25 17.40 16.83 -13.25
CA GLU A 25 16.53 16.38 -12.17
C GLU A 25 15.28 15.73 -12.78
N TRP A 26 15.01 14.49 -12.42
CA TRP A 26 13.86 13.73 -12.92
C TRP A 26 13.22 12.91 -11.80
N ALA A 27 11.90 12.72 -11.90
CA ALA A 27 11.18 11.81 -11.02
C ALA A 27 11.42 10.37 -11.46
N LEU A 28 11.64 9.47 -10.50
CA LEU A 28 11.52 8.04 -10.74
C LEU A 28 10.04 7.72 -10.96
N ASP A 29 9.72 7.11 -12.09
CA ASP A 29 8.38 6.59 -12.39
C ASP A 29 8.47 5.08 -12.51
N PHE A 30 8.02 4.39 -11.47
CA PHE A 30 7.89 2.93 -11.41
C PHE A 30 6.42 2.51 -11.49
N GLY A 31 5.54 3.39 -11.96
CA GLY A 31 4.10 3.11 -12.03
C GLY A 31 3.77 1.89 -12.89
N GLN A 32 4.59 1.58 -13.91
CA GLN A 32 4.42 0.38 -14.73
C GLN A 32 4.81 -0.90 -13.98
N GLU A 33 5.94 -0.89 -13.28
CA GLU A 33 6.46 -2.01 -12.48
C GLU A 33 5.50 -2.34 -11.35
N LEU A 34 4.98 -1.32 -10.66
CA LEU A 34 3.97 -1.47 -9.63
C LEU A 34 2.69 -2.13 -10.16
N LYS A 35 2.21 -1.73 -11.35
CA LYS A 35 1.04 -2.35 -12.00
C LYS A 35 1.29 -3.83 -12.33
N MET A 36 2.48 -4.19 -12.81
CA MET A 36 2.83 -5.58 -13.12
C MET A 36 2.89 -6.46 -11.86
N ILE A 37 3.46 -5.92 -10.77
CA ILE A 37 3.51 -6.63 -9.50
C ILE A 37 2.10 -6.81 -8.91
N ASP A 38 1.26 -5.78 -8.96
CA ASP A 38 -0.14 -5.85 -8.50
C ASP A 38 -0.95 -6.86 -9.33
N ALA A 39 -0.76 -6.91 -10.65
CA ALA A 39 -1.40 -7.90 -11.51
C ALA A 39 -0.96 -9.33 -11.14
N THR A 40 0.34 -9.54 -10.86
CA THR A 40 0.89 -10.84 -10.46
C THR A 40 0.34 -11.29 -9.10
N LEU A 41 0.28 -10.39 -8.12
CA LEU A 41 -0.28 -10.69 -6.80
C LEU A 41 -1.77 -11.05 -6.88
N LYS A 42 -2.53 -10.34 -7.72
CA LYS A 42 -3.94 -10.64 -8.00
C LYS A 42 -4.12 -12.00 -8.67
N MET A 43 -3.28 -12.34 -9.65
CA MET A 43 -3.29 -13.65 -10.32
C MET A 43 -2.98 -14.79 -9.34
N ALA A 44 -2.13 -14.53 -8.34
CA ALA A 44 -1.82 -15.49 -7.27
C ALA A 44 -2.91 -15.58 -6.18
N GLY A 45 -4.06 -14.91 -6.37
CA GLY A 45 -5.20 -14.96 -5.45
C GLY A 45 -5.02 -14.11 -4.19
N ILE A 46 -4.06 -13.19 -4.16
CA ILE A 46 -3.85 -12.31 -3.00
C ILE A 46 -4.32 -10.90 -3.31
N ASP A 47 -5.26 -10.41 -2.50
CA ASP A 47 -5.70 -9.03 -2.56
C ASP A 47 -4.81 -8.15 -1.67
N THR A 48 -3.99 -7.32 -2.30
CA THR A 48 -3.06 -6.39 -1.63
C THR A 48 -3.77 -5.24 -0.90
N ARG A 49 -5.09 -5.14 -1.00
CA ARG A 49 -5.91 -4.07 -0.37
C ARG A 49 -6.13 -4.24 1.13
N ARG A 50 -5.75 -5.39 1.73
CA ARG A 50 -5.92 -5.62 3.17
C ARG A 50 -4.67 -5.18 3.94
N SER A 51 -4.52 -3.88 4.13
CA SER A 51 -3.59 -3.30 5.12
C SER A 51 -4.17 -1.99 5.66
N GLY A 52 -5.31 -2.08 6.33
CA GLY A 52 -5.82 -1.06 7.24
C GLY A 52 -6.23 -1.74 8.53
N PRO A 53 -5.98 -1.16 9.72
CA PRO A 53 -6.38 -1.80 10.97
C PRO A 53 -7.89 -1.97 10.93
N ALA A 54 -8.35 -3.20 11.15
CA ALA A 54 -9.77 -3.48 11.32
C ALA A 54 -10.26 -2.59 12.46
N ALA A 55 -11.03 -1.55 12.13
CA ALA A 55 -11.71 -0.72 13.10
C ALA A 55 -12.70 -1.63 13.83
N GLY A 56 -12.24 -2.13 14.98
CA GLY A 56 -13.07 -2.89 15.92
C GLY A 56 -14.29 -2.06 16.28
N GLY A 57 -15.46 -2.68 16.13
CA GLY A 57 -16.73 -2.09 16.49
C GLY A 57 -16.71 -1.63 17.95
N VAL A 58 -16.75 -0.32 18.16
CA VAL A 58 -17.09 0.26 19.46
C VAL A 58 -18.60 0.16 19.60
N HIS A 59 -19.04 -0.90 20.28
CA HIS A 59 -20.42 -1.11 20.68
C HIS A 59 -20.78 -0.07 21.77
N ARG A 60 -21.32 1.08 21.37
CA ARG A 60 -21.84 2.09 22.30
C ARG A 60 -23.17 1.60 22.87
N ARG A 61 -23.12 0.90 24.00
CA ARG A 61 -24.28 0.62 24.86
C ARG A 61 -24.52 1.85 25.74
N THR A 62 -25.51 2.68 25.41
CA THR A 62 -26.07 3.64 26.37
C THR A 62 -27.44 3.13 26.81
N SER A 63 -27.47 2.42 27.94
CA SER A 63 -28.66 2.29 28.75
C SER A 63 -28.69 3.52 29.67
N ALA A 64 -29.68 4.38 29.50
CA ALA A 64 -30.01 5.41 30.48
C ALA A 64 -31.34 5.00 31.13
N ASN A 65 -31.26 4.51 32.36
CA ASN A 65 -32.39 4.43 33.28
C ASN A 65 -31.95 4.97 34.65
N GLY A 66 -32.81 5.78 35.28
CA GLY A 66 -32.61 6.47 36.54
C GLY A 66 -32.69 7.98 36.33
N LYS A 67 -33.76 8.67 36.70
CA LYS A 67 -34.45 8.63 38.00
C LYS A 67 -35.88 9.16 37.87
#